data_AF-A0A953MNP0-F1
#
_entry.id   AF-A0A953MNP0-F1
#
_cell.length_a   1.000
_cell.length_b   1.000
_cell.length_c   1.000
_cell.angle_alpha   90.00
_cell.angle_beta   90.00
_cell.angle_gamma   90.00
#
_symmetry.space_group_name_H-M   'P 1'
#
loop_
_entity.id
_entity.type
_entity.pdbx_description
1 polymer ?
#
loop_
_entity_poly.entity_id
_entity_poly.type
_entity_poly.pdbx_seq_one_letter_code
_entity_poly.pdbx_strand_id
1 'polypeptide(L)' 'MPRDEEIRNLGYRYIIAQNYIIFCTLEKSTILIYRILHGSRNYKSLL' A
#
# COMPACT_ATOMS: atom_id res chain seq x y z
N MET A 1 -6.29 8.66 -9.68
CA MET A 1 -7.46 7.75 -9.74
C MET A 1 -8.17 7.84 -8.41
N PRO A 2 -9.51 7.97 -8.33
CA PRO A 2 -10.21 8.24 -7.07
C PRO A 2 -9.99 7.18 -5.97
N ARG A 3 -9.51 5.98 -6.32
CA ARG A 3 -9.17 4.91 -5.36
C ARG A 3 -7.90 5.15 -4.55
N ASP A 4 -7.01 6.01 -5.02
CA ASP A 4 -5.82 6.40 -4.25
C ASP A 4 -6.20 7.27 -3.05
N GLU A 5 -7.34 7.96 -3.11
CA GLU A 5 -7.79 8.86 -2.04
C GLU A 5 -8.25 8.10 -0.81
N GLU A 6 -8.99 6.99 -0.93
CA GLU A 6 -9.40 6.20 0.25
C GLU A 6 -8.20 5.63 1.03
N ILE A 7 -7.23 5.04 0.33
CA ILE A 7 -6.02 4.49 0.96
C ILE A 7 -5.18 5.61 1.59
N ARG A 8 -5.07 6.76 0.90
CA ARG A 8 -4.39 7.94 1.44
C ARG A 8 -5.11 8.54 2.64
N ASN A 9 -6.44 8.55 2.65
CA ASN A 9 -7.26 9.04 3.75
C ASN A 9 -7.11 8.17 5.01
N LEU A 10 -6.80 6.88 4.84
CA LEU A 10 -6.43 5.97 5.93
C LEU A 10 -4.97 6.10 6.39
N GLY A 11 -4.20 7.03 5.81
CA GLY A 11 -2.79 7.27 6.14
C GLY A 11 -1.81 6.31 5.46
N TYR A 12 -2.29 5.38 4.65
CA TYR A 12 -1.46 4.41 3.96
C TYR A 12 -0.98 4.92 2.60
N ARG A 13 0.19 4.43 2.22
CA ARG A 13 0.74 4.52 0.87
C ARG A 13 1.02 3.13 0.37
N TYR A 14 1.15 3.00 -0.95
CA TYR A 14 1.57 1.75 -1.54
C TYR A 14 2.59 1.96 -2.64
N ILE A 15 3.46 0.97 -2.81
CA ILE A 15 4.48 0.90 -3.86
C ILE A 15 4.19 -0.36 -4.68
N ILE A 16 4.16 -0.22 -6.00
CA ILE A 16 4.07 -1.35 -6.92
C ILE A 16 5.49 -1.67 -7.38
N ALA A 17 5.94 -2.89 -7.09
CA ALA A 17 7.25 -3.39 -7.50
C ALA A 17 7.08 -4.76 -8.15
N GLN A 18 7.28 -4.84 -9.47
CA GLN A 18 6.98 -6.03 -10.26
C GLN A 18 5.54 -6.53 -9.99
N ASN A 19 5.40 -7.78 -9.55
CA ASN A 19 4.11 -8.40 -9.21
C ASN A 19 3.77 -8.26 -7.73
N TYR A 20 4.28 -7.24 -7.02
CA TYR A 20 4.01 -7.03 -5.60
C TYR A 20 3.45 -5.64 -5.33
N ILE A 21 2.56 -5.58 -4.34
CA ILE A 21 2.04 -4.36 -3.74
C ILE A 21 2.58 -4.30 -2.31
N ILE A 22 3.29 -3.23 -2.00
CA ILE A 22 3.91 -2.98 -0.70
C ILE A 22 3.13 -1.87 -0.03
N PHE A 23 2.54 -2.12 1.14
CA PHE A 23 1.85 -1.12 1.94
C PHE A 23 2.82 -0.51 2.95
N CYS A 24 2.89 0.82 2.97
CA CYS A 24 3.78 1.57 3.84
C CYS A 24 3.17 2.87 4.36
N THR A 25 3.77 3.41 5.42
CA THR A 25 3.57 4.79 5.87
C THR A 25 4.89 5.55 5.76
N LEU A 26 4.79 6.88 5.76
CA LEU A 26 5.93 7.78 5.87
C LEU A 26 5.91 8.43 7.25
N GLU A 27 6.96 8.21 8.03
CA GLU A 27 7.18 8.87 9.30
C GLU A 27 8.49 9.64 9.26
N LYS A 28 8.41 10.98 9.29
CA LYS A 28 9.57 11.87 9.16
C LYS A 28 10.37 11.56 7.88
N SER A 29 11.50 10.86 8.02
CA SER A 29 12.41 10.45 6.94
C SER A 29 12.51 8.92 6.81
N THR A 30 11.59 8.19 7.42
CA THR A 30 11.58 6.72 7.47
C THR A 30 10.35 6.17 6.74
N ILE A 31 10.57 5.13 5.94
CA ILE A 31 9.49 4.34 5.34
C ILE A 31 9.27 3.11 6.22
N LEU A 32 8.06 2.98 6.77
CA LEU A 32 7.66 1.80 7.53
C LEU A 32 6.83 0.88 6.63
N ILE A 33 7.31 -0.34 6.41
CA ILE A 33 6.61 -1.35 5.60
C ILE A 33 5.74 -2.19 6.53
N TYR A 34 4.44 -2.22 6.28
CA TYR A 34 3.49 -3.03 7.07
C TYR A 34 3.21 -4.38 6.42
N ARG A 35 3.07 -4.42 5.09
CA ARG A 35 2.73 -5.63 4.34
C ARG A 35 3.32 -5.61 2.95
N ILE A 36 3.72 -6.80 2.48
CA ILE A 36 4.10 -7.06 1.10
C ILE A 36 3.19 -8.17 0.60
N LEU A 37 2.37 -7.88 -0.41
CA LEU A 37 1.44 -8.83 -1.00
C LEU A 37 1.81 -9.08 -2.46
N HIS A 38 1.78 -10.33 -2.89
CA HIS A 38 1.82 -10.64 -4.32
C HIS A 38 0.51 -10.16 -4.97
N GLY A 39 0.61 -9.46 -6.11
CA GLY A 39 -0.49 -8.81 -6.82
C GLY A 39 -1.52 -9.77 -7.42
N SER A 40 -1.21 -11.07 -7.49
CA SER A 40 -2.21 -12.10 -7.80
C SER A 40 -3.18 -12.37 -6.63
N ARG A 41 -2.83 -11.96 -5.40
CA ARG A 41 -3.80 -11.95 -4.30
C ARG A 41 -4.75 -10.79 -4.54
N ASN A 42 -6.05 -11.03 -4.43
CA ASN A 42 -7.06 -9.98 -4.44
C ASN A 42 -6.88 -9.11 -3.18
N TYR A 43 -5.95 -8.15 -3.24
CA TYR A 43 -5.63 -7.26 -2.13
C TYR A 43 -6.84 -6.42 -1.69
N LYS A 44 -7.88 -6.31 -2.52
CA LYS A 44 -9.15 -5.65 -2.18
C LYS A 44 -9.93 -6.37 -1.08
N SER A 45 -9.71 -7.67 -0.86
CA SER A 45 -10.35 -8.40 0.24
C SER A 45 -9.55 -8.35 1.55
N LEU A 46 -8.41 -7.65 1.57
CA LEU A 46 -7.43 -7.63 2.66
C LEU A 46 -7.25 -6.24 3.29
N LEU A 47 -7.93 -5.23 2.72
CA LEU A 47 -8.04 -3.87 3.24
C LEU A 47 -9.27 -3.77 4.15
#